data_AF-A0A7C8YKV5-F1
#
_entry.id   AF-A0A7C8YKV5-F1
#
_cell.length_a   1.000
_cell.length_b   1.000
_cell.length_c   1.000
_cell.angle_alpha   90.00
_cell.angle_beta   90.00
_cell.angle_gamma   90.00
#
_symmetry.space_group_name_H-M   'P 1'
#
loop_
_entity.id
_entity.type
_entity.pdbx_description
1 polymer ?
#
loop_
_entity_poly.entity_id
_entity_poly.type
_entity_poly.pdbx_seq_one_letter_code
_entity_poly.pdbx_strand_id
1 'polypeptide(L)'
;WILAWSRELSPEELQQMDILQSRLQQYRVVQNKEDKVWWETEKCYAVRALQKELSSRDLCENIVCKAWLNLAPPKVEFFMWLALLGKLNTRENLWKKGILKEDQISCPF
;
A
#
# COMPACT_ATOMS: atom_id res chain seq x y z
N TRP A 1 19.38 -4.14 13.61
CA TRP A 1 17.95 -4.26 13.28
C TRP A 1 17.68 -5.67 12.79
N ILE A 2 16.60 -6.31 13.25
CA ILE A 2 16.17 -7.65 12.77
C ILE A 2 14.79 -7.45 12.13
N LEU A 3 14.69 -7.67 10.82
CA LEU A 3 13.44 -7.55 10.07
C LEU A 3 13.03 -8.95 9.60
N ALA A 4 11.85 -9.40 10.01
CA ALA A 4 11.27 -10.68 9.61
C ALA A 4 10.01 -10.43 8.78
N TRP A 5 9.91 -11.08 7.62
CA TRP A 5 8.81 -10.89 6.68
C TRP A 5 7.91 -12.13 6.68
N SER A 6 6.59 -11.90 6.63
CA SER A 6 5.60 -12.98 6.59
C SER A 6 5.48 -13.66 5.22
N ARG A 7 6.07 -13.07 4.17
CA ARG A 7 6.09 -13.57 2.81
C ARG A 7 7.43 -13.31 2.14
N GLU A 8 7.69 -14.02 1.05
CA GLU A 8 8.81 -13.74 0.16
C GLU A 8 8.62 -12.37 -0.52
N LEU A 9 9.74 -11.63 -0.61
CA LEU A 9 9.79 -10.30 -1.21
C LEU A 9 10.04 -10.42 -2.71
N SER A 10 9.39 -9.56 -3.50
CA SER A 10 9.67 -9.47 -4.93
C SER A 10 11.09 -8.94 -5.18
N PRO A 11 11.66 -9.10 -6.39
CA PRO A 11 12.97 -8.53 -6.73
C PRO A 11 13.04 -7.01 -6.53
N GLU A 12 11.95 -6.29 -6.80
CA GLU A 12 11.86 -4.84 -6.59
C GLU A 12 11.85 -4.49 -5.11
N GLU A 13 11.14 -5.29 -4.30
CA GLU A 13 11.07 -5.11 -2.85
C GLU A 13 12.39 -5.43 -2.16
N LEU A 14 13.17 -6.39 -2.69
CA LEU A 14 14.52 -6.69 -2.21
C LEU A 14 15.47 -5.50 -2.41
N GLN A 15 15.38 -4.82 -3.56
CA GLN A 15 16.16 -3.61 -3.81
C GLN A 15 15.78 -2.48 -2.82
N GLN A 16 14.47 -2.31 -2.56
CA GLN A 16 14.00 -1.35 -1.55
C GLN A 16 14.47 -1.73 -0.14
N MET A 17 14.52 -3.02 0.19
CA MET A 17 15.01 -3.52 1.47
C MET A 17 16.49 -3.19 1.65
N ASP A 18 17.32 -3.32 0.63
CA ASP A 18 18.75 -3.03 0.72
C ASP A 18 19.02 -1.54 0.97
N ILE A 19 18.25 -0.66 0.31
CA ILE A 19 18.23 0.78 0.57
C ILE A 19 17.78 1.07 2.01
N LEU A 20 16.76 0.38 2.50
CA LEU A 20 16.29 0.55 3.87
C LEU A 20 17.33 0.10 4.89
N GLN A 21 17.95 -1.06 4.68
CA GLN A 21 18.92 -1.66 5.60
C GLN A 21 20.20 -0.81 5.69
N SER A 22 20.71 -0.33 4.55
CA SER A 22 21.84 0.60 4.52
C SER A 22 21.56 1.88 5.29
N ARG A 23 20.37 2.45 5.18
CA ARG A 23 19.94 3.61 5.98
C ARG A 23 19.83 3.28 7.46
N LEU A 24 19.20 2.16 7.82
CA LEU A 24 19.04 1.76 9.22
C LEU A 24 20.38 1.47 9.92
N GLN A 25 21.38 0.98 9.18
CA GLN A 25 22.73 0.75 9.69
C GLN A 25 23.50 2.05 9.99
N GLN A 26 23.14 3.17 9.34
CA GLN A 26 23.75 4.47 9.61
C GLN A 26 23.34 5.04 10.98
N TYR A 27 22.25 4.53 11.57
CA TYR A 27 21.74 4.98 12.87
C TYR A 27 21.96 3.92 13.94
N ARG A 28 22.61 4.30 15.05
CA ARG A 28 22.72 3.44 16.24
C ARG A 28 21.49 3.65 17.12
N VAL A 29 20.83 2.55 17.48
CA VAL A 29 19.73 2.55 18.45
C VAL A 29 20.27 2.98 19.81
N VAL A 30 19.74 4.08 20.34
CA VAL A 30 20.09 4.57 21.68
C VAL A 30 19.31 3.73 22.70
N GLN A 31 19.99 2.82 23.39
CA GLN A 31 19.36 1.83 24.29
C GLN A 31 18.67 2.41 25.54
N ASN A 32 18.72 3.73 25.75
CA ASN A 32 18.23 4.39 26.97
C ASN A 32 17.32 5.59 26.69
N LYS A 33 16.66 5.63 25.53
CA LYS A 33 15.60 6.58 25.23
C LYS A 33 14.35 5.82 24.84
N GLU A 34 13.21 6.21 25.41
CA GLU A 34 11.92 5.75 24.92
C GLU A 34 11.68 6.30 23.51
N ASP A 35 11.25 5.41 22.62
CA ASP A 35 10.84 5.79 21.27
C ASP A 35 9.67 6.76 21.37
N LYS A 36 9.89 8.00 20.96
CA LYS A 36 8.84 9.01 20.85
C LYS A 36 8.32 9.00 19.44
N VAL A 37 7.00 8.96 19.32
CA VAL A 37 6.38 9.08 18.01
C VAL A 37 6.41 10.53 17.57
N TRP A 38 7.42 10.88 16.76
CA TRP A 38 7.61 12.21 16.21
C TRP A 38 6.76 12.38 14.95
N TRP A 39 5.45 12.62 15.13
CA TRP A 39 4.74 13.50 14.20
C TRP A 39 4.89 14.92 14.73
N GLU A 40 6.05 15.51 14.45
CA GLU A 40 6.31 16.90 14.77
C GLU A 40 5.59 17.79 13.75
N THR A 41 4.37 18.19 14.10
CA THR A 41 3.75 19.48 13.77
C THR A 41 2.39 19.58 14.45
N GLU A 42 2.37 19.72 15.80
CA GLU A 42 1.27 20.19 16.67
C GLU A 42 -0.18 19.66 16.49
N LYS A 43 -0.43 18.79 15.51
CA LYS A 43 -1.73 18.30 15.09
C LYS A 43 -1.53 16.84 14.76
N CYS A 44 -2.23 15.99 15.50
CA CYS A 44 -2.36 14.57 15.20
C CYS A 44 -2.53 14.39 13.69
N TYR A 45 -1.83 13.40 13.12
CA TYR A 45 -1.92 12.98 11.72
C TYR A 45 -3.25 13.41 11.06
N ALA A 46 -3.19 14.51 10.31
CA ALA A 46 -4.34 15.01 9.58
C ALA A 46 -4.22 14.49 8.16
N VAL A 47 -5.18 13.65 7.75
CA VAL A 47 -5.26 13.12 6.37
C VAL A 47 -5.09 14.23 5.34
N ARG A 48 -5.62 15.42 5.62
CA ARG A 48 -5.48 16.62 4.77
C ARG A 48 -4.04 17.14 4.64
N ALA A 49 -3.25 17.10 5.71
CA ALA A 49 -1.85 17.55 5.68
C ALA A 49 -1.00 16.58 4.87
N LEU A 50 -1.18 15.26 5.08
CA LEU A 50 -0.53 14.24 4.27
C LEU A 50 -0.95 14.34 2.80
N GLN A 51 -2.25 14.49 2.53
CA GLN A 51 -2.75 14.64 1.17
C GLN A 51 -2.11 15.84 0.47
N LYS A 52 -1.99 16.98 1.15
CA LYS A 52 -1.34 18.18 0.59
C LYS A 52 0.13 17.93 0.23
N GLU A 53 0.88 17.27 1.11
CA GLU A 53 2.28 16.89 0.86
C GLU A 53 2.38 15.91 -0.30
N LEU A 54 1.56 14.85 -0.33
CA LEU A 54 1.54 13.85 -1.40
C LEU A 54 1.14 14.43 -2.75
N SER A 55 0.16 15.35 -2.80
CA SER A 55 -0.25 16.02 -4.03
C SER A 55 0.78 17.01 -4.56
N SER A 56 1.68 17.52 -3.71
CA SER A 56 2.74 18.46 -4.11
C SER A 56 3.96 17.78 -4.74
N ARG A 57 4.14 16.48 -4.48
CA ARG A 57 5.26 15.70 -5.01
C ARG A 57 4.80 14.89 -6.20
N ASP A 58 5.53 14.96 -7.30
CA ASP A 58 5.28 14.19 -8.51
C ASP A 58 5.74 12.72 -8.32
N LEU A 59 5.17 12.05 -7.32
CA LEU A 59 5.56 10.70 -6.86
C LEU A 59 4.99 9.58 -7.73
N CYS A 60 4.37 9.92 -8.86
CA CYS A 60 3.44 9.06 -9.54
C CYS A 60 4.07 8.34 -10.75
N GLU A 61 5.16 7.61 -10.52
CA GLU A 61 5.78 6.78 -11.58
C GLU A 61 5.02 5.47 -11.82
N ASN A 62 4.33 4.93 -10.81
CA ASN A 62 3.59 3.66 -10.92
C ASN A 62 2.13 3.88 -11.36
N ILE A 63 1.61 2.97 -12.20
CA ILE A 63 0.20 2.87 -12.64
C ILE A 63 -0.77 2.88 -11.45
N VAL A 64 -0.40 2.29 -10.31
CA VAL A 64 -1.24 2.29 -9.09
C VAL A 64 -1.40 3.70 -8.51
N CYS A 65 -0.36 4.53 -8.57
CA CYS A 65 -0.47 5.94 -8.17
C CYS A 65 -1.32 6.73 -9.18
N LYS A 66 -1.27 6.37 -10.47
CA LYS A 66 -2.07 7.04 -11.53
C LYS A 66 -3.57 6.83 -11.38
N ALA A 67 -4.00 5.81 -10.63
CA ALA A 67 -5.41 5.62 -10.30
C ALA A 67 -5.98 6.75 -9.42
N TRP A 68 -5.12 7.57 -8.79
CA TRP A 68 -5.49 8.61 -7.81
C TRP A 68 -5.26 10.04 -8.31
N LEU A 69 -5.39 10.26 -9.62
CA LEU A 69 -5.12 11.56 -10.26
C LEU A 69 -6.28 12.57 -10.17
N ASN A 70 -7.35 12.28 -9.45
CA ASN A 70 -8.61 13.05 -9.42
C ASN A 70 -9.22 13.25 -10.82
N LEU A 71 -8.93 12.34 -11.76
CA LEU A 71 -9.43 12.39 -13.14
C LEU A 71 -10.86 11.82 -13.25
N ALA A 72 -11.28 11.06 -12.26
CA ALA A 72 -12.60 10.45 -12.20
C ALA A 72 -13.21 10.66 -10.81
N PRO A 73 -14.53 10.46 -10.65
CA PRO A 73 -15.15 10.49 -9.33
C PRO A 73 -14.47 9.48 -8.37
N PRO A 74 -14.39 9.77 -7.06
CA PRO A 74 -13.67 8.93 -6.09
C PRO A 74 -14.07 7.44 -6.12
N LYS A 75 -15.34 7.15 -6.45
CA LYS A 75 -15.83 5.77 -6.61
C LYS A 75 -15.15 5.02 -7.77
N VAL A 76 -14.89 5.71 -8.88
CA VAL A 76 -14.25 5.16 -10.07
C VAL A 76 -12.76 4.95 -9.83
N GLU A 77 -12.11 5.91 -9.16
CA GLU A 77 -10.70 5.80 -8.78
C GLU A 77 -10.46 4.64 -7.82
N PHE A 78 -11.31 4.51 -6.80
CA PHE A 78 -11.26 3.38 -5.88
C PHE A 78 -11.49 2.04 -6.58
N PHE A 79 -12.43 2.00 -7.53
CA PHE A 79 -12.66 0.81 -8.35
C PHE A 79 -11.42 0.45 -9.20
N MET A 80 -10.80 1.42 -9.86
CA MET A 80 -9.58 1.20 -10.64
C MET A 80 -8.42 0.74 -9.76
N TRP A 81 -8.26 1.32 -8.57
CA TRP A 81 -7.25 0.89 -7.61
C TRP A 81 -7.46 -0.58 -7.18
N LEU A 82 -8.70 -0.97 -6.87
CA LEU A 82 -9.02 -2.38 -6.58
C LEU A 82 -8.78 -3.29 -7.79
N ALA A 83 -9.04 -2.82 -9.00
CA ALA A 83 -8.79 -3.55 -10.25
C ALA A 83 -7.29 -3.81 -10.45
N LEU A 84 -6.46 -2.78 -10.30
CA LEU A 84 -5.01 -2.88 -10.42
C LEU A 84 -4.39 -3.80 -9.36
N LEU A 85 -4.98 -3.87 -8.17
CA LEU A 85 -4.57 -4.80 -7.12
C LEU A 85 -5.11 -6.22 -7.30
N GLY A 86 -5.93 -6.49 -8.33
CA GLY A 86 -6.60 -7.78 -8.51
C GLY A 86 -7.60 -8.11 -7.37
N LYS A 87 -8.09 -7.09 -6.66
CA LYS A 87 -8.97 -7.21 -5.47
C LYS A 87 -10.44 -6.93 -5.75
N LEU A 88 -10.83 -6.76 -7.01
CA LEU A 88 -12.24 -6.64 -7.38
C LEU A 88 -13.01 -7.90 -6.96
N ASN A 89 -14.25 -7.72 -6.50
CA ASN A 89 -15.16 -8.82 -6.16
C ASN A 89 -15.74 -9.45 -7.43
N THR A 90 -14.86 -9.93 -8.31
CA THR A 90 -15.25 -10.77 -9.44
C THR A 90 -15.71 -12.14 -8.93
N ARG A 91 -16.52 -12.84 -9.73
CA ARG A 91 -17.00 -14.19 -9.42
C ARG A 91 -15.84 -15.14 -9.06
N GLU A 92 -14.77 -15.08 -9.84
CA GLU A 92 -13.56 -15.87 -9.59
C GLU A 92 -12.88 -15.52 -8.25
N ASN A 93 -12.75 -14.23 -7.93
CA ASN A 93 -12.14 -13.80 -6.66
C ASN A 93 -13.00 -14.15 -5.44
N LEU A 94 -14.32 -14.10 -5.57
CA LEU A 94 -15.25 -14.52 -4.52
C LEU A 94 -15.22 -16.05 -4.32
N TRP A 95 -15.07 -16.82 -5.41
CA TRP A 95 -14.85 -18.26 -5.32
C TRP A 95 -13.51 -18.61 -4.66
N LYS A 96 -12.40 -17.97 -5.07
CA LYS A 96 -11.09 -18.16 -4.43
C LYS A 96 -11.10 -17.86 -2.93
N LYS A 97 -12.00 -16.97 -2.49
CA LYS A 97 -12.22 -16.64 -1.06
C LYS A 97 -13.17 -17.61 -0.35
N GLY A 98 -13.72 -18.62 -1.02
CA GLY A 98 -14.68 -19.58 -0.47
C GLY A 98 -16.06 -18.98 -0.19
N ILE A 99 -16.36 -17.80 -0.73
CA ILE A 99 -17.65 -17.11 -0.53
C ILE A 99 -18.70 -17.69 -1.48
N LEU A 100 -18.30 -17.97 -2.73
CA LEU A 100 -19.14 -18.66 -3.71
C LEU A 100 -18.83 -20.15 -3.71
N LYS A 101 -19.88 -20.96 -3.86
CA LYS A 101 -19.80 -22.42 -4.04
C LYS A 101 -19.65 -22.77 -5.53
N GLU A 102 -19.19 -23.98 -5.83
CA GLU A 102 -18.91 -24.47 -7.21
C GLU A 102 -20.10 -24.30 -8.16
N ASP A 103 -21.32 -24.58 -7.67
CA ASP A 103 -22.59 -24.41 -8.38
C ASP A 103 -22.88 -22.95 -8.76
N GLN A 104 -22.32 -22.01 -8.01
CA GLN A 104 -22.46 -20.58 -8.24
C GLN A 104 -21.36 -19.99 -9.12
N ILE A 105 -20.45 -20.77 -9.71
CA ILE A 105 -19.39 -20.29 -10.61
C ILE A 105 -19.75 -20.54 -12.08
N SER A 106 -20.55 -21.58 -12.34
CA SER A 106 -20.97 -21.94 -13.70
C SER A 106 -21.71 -20.77 -14.36
N CYS A 107 -21.20 -20.30 -15.50
CA CYS A 107 -21.94 -19.40 -16.36
C CYS A 107 -23.00 -20.23 -17.10
N PRO A 108 -24.30 -19.90 -17.00
CA PRO A 108 -25.26 -20.44 -17.94
C PRO A 108 -24.84 -19.92 -19.33
N PHE A 109 -24.62 -20.85 -20.25
CA PHE A 109 -24.39 -20.56 -21.66
C PHE A 109 -25.61 -19.84 -22.27
#